data_AF-A0A3M1I0T2-F1
#
_entry.id   AF-A0A3M1I0T2-F1
#
_cell.length_a   1.000
_cell.length_b   1.000
_cell.length_c   1.000
_cell.angle_alpha   90.00
_cell.angle_beta   90.00
_cell.angle_gamma   90.00
#
_symmetry.space_group_name_H-M   'P 1'
#
loop_
_entity.id
_entity.type
_entity.pdbx_description
1 polymer ?
#
loop_
_entity_poly.entity_id
_entity_poly.type
_entity_poly.pdbx_seq_one_letter_code
_entity_poly.pdbx_strand_id
1 'polypeptide(L)'
;EADGARGRPLKAPAAHEPVVPVFASLAVVVAGMNGLGKPLDEAWVHRPERFAALTGLRMGQKISSGALAQALTHPEGGLKGIPPGTRRVALLNQADTTLRQSQAASLAKRLLEAYESVVIASCEVGEVHAVHERVAGILLAAGGSTRFGQPKQLLTYRGQPFVRRIAQTALQAGLSPLVVVTGAHAARVEDALAPLPVNIVHNPAWRSGQASSIRVGLETVLAGHPVGAAIFLLADQPQVSLPLLRSLVEEHARTLSPVVAPLVRGRRATPVLFDRVTFPALLALQGDRGGRATFSTYPPAYLPWHDETLLLDVDTPEDYDRLLRLG
;
A
#
# COMPACT_ATOMS: atom_id res chain seq x y z
N GLU A 1 24.47 -4.86 10.59
CA GLU A 1 25.38 -4.37 9.53
C GLU A 1 24.74 -4.56 8.15
N ALA A 2 25.30 -3.96 7.09
CA ALA A 2 24.97 -4.33 5.71
C ALA A 2 25.79 -5.55 5.27
N ASP A 3 25.28 -6.32 4.30
CA ASP A 3 25.91 -7.56 3.86
C ASP A 3 27.31 -7.33 3.22
N GLY A 4 28.31 -8.04 3.72
CA GLY A 4 29.71 -7.90 3.29
C GLY A 4 30.27 -6.48 3.46
N ALA A 5 29.76 -5.71 4.42
CA ALA A 5 30.14 -4.32 4.66
C ALA A 5 31.28 -4.15 5.69
N ARG A 6 31.90 -5.25 6.15
CA ARG A 6 32.96 -5.25 7.17
C ARG A 6 32.53 -4.51 8.46
N GLY A 7 31.35 -4.82 9.01
CA GLY A 7 30.84 -4.16 10.21
C GLY A 7 30.18 -2.80 9.99
N ARG A 8 30.23 -2.24 8.77
CA ARG A 8 29.64 -0.93 8.47
C ARG A 8 28.13 -1.03 8.22
N PRO A 9 27.35 -0.01 8.61
CA PRO A 9 25.91 -0.01 8.36
C PRO A 9 25.56 0.09 6.88
N LEU A 10 26.41 0.71 6.06
CA LEU A 10 26.15 0.90 4.63
C LEU A 10 27.31 0.41 3.78
N LYS A 11 27.04 0.12 2.50
CA LYS A 11 28.03 -0.34 1.53
C LYS A 11 27.64 0.04 0.11
N ALA A 12 28.64 0.32 -0.72
CA ALA A 12 28.52 0.32 -2.17
C ALA A 12 29.21 -0.92 -2.76
N PRO A 13 28.54 -1.70 -3.62
CA PRO A 13 29.16 -2.88 -4.25
C PRO A 13 30.38 -2.50 -5.10
N ALA A 14 31.39 -3.37 -5.17
CA ALA A 14 32.52 -3.22 -6.08
C ALA A 14 32.15 -3.63 -7.52
N ALA A 15 33.14 -3.69 -8.42
CA ALA A 15 32.91 -4.12 -9.80
C ALA A 15 32.52 -5.62 -9.86
N HIS A 16 33.18 -6.45 -9.04
CA HIS A 16 33.06 -7.91 -9.03
C HIS A 16 32.02 -8.47 -8.04
N GLU A 17 31.26 -7.60 -7.35
CA GLU A 17 30.25 -8.01 -6.37
C GLU A 17 28.98 -7.12 -6.50
N PRO A 18 27.81 -7.61 -6.04
CA PRO A 18 27.56 -8.95 -5.53
C PRO A 18 27.59 -10.02 -6.63
N VAL A 19 28.01 -11.23 -6.28
CA VAL A 19 27.84 -12.40 -7.15
C VAL A 19 26.51 -13.02 -6.79
N VAL A 20 25.45 -12.65 -7.51
CA VAL A 20 24.10 -13.19 -7.31
C VAL A 20 23.90 -14.38 -8.25
N PRO A 21 23.58 -15.57 -7.74
CA PRO A 21 23.30 -16.73 -8.60
C PRO A 21 22.14 -16.46 -9.54
N VAL A 22 22.26 -16.85 -10.82
CA VAL A 22 21.22 -16.63 -11.84
C VAL A 22 19.89 -17.33 -11.54
N PHE A 23 19.90 -18.36 -10.69
CA PHE A 23 18.71 -19.10 -10.26
C PHE A 23 18.05 -18.51 -9.01
N ALA A 24 18.57 -17.40 -8.46
CA ALA A 24 18.02 -16.79 -7.26
C ALA A 24 16.58 -16.30 -7.50
N SER A 25 15.62 -16.83 -6.73
CA SER A 25 14.22 -16.41 -6.75
C SER A 25 13.93 -15.26 -5.78
N LEU A 26 14.81 -15.04 -4.80
CA LEU A 26 14.74 -13.98 -3.81
C LEU A 26 16.12 -13.33 -3.62
N ALA A 27 16.17 -12.01 -3.68
CA ALA A 27 17.32 -11.20 -3.32
C ALA A 27 16.95 -10.26 -2.16
N VAL A 28 17.70 -10.35 -1.06
CA VAL A 28 17.53 -9.47 0.11
C VAL A 28 18.68 -8.47 0.15
N VAL A 29 18.37 -7.20 -0.08
CA VAL A 29 19.34 -6.11 -0.05
C VAL A 29 19.31 -5.47 1.33
N VAL A 30 20.43 -5.53 2.04
CA VAL A 30 20.50 -5.11 3.45
C VAL A 30 21.15 -3.74 3.58
N ALA A 31 20.50 -2.83 4.30
CA ALA A 31 21.06 -1.55 4.73
C ALA A 31 20.83 -1.33 6.22
N GLY A 32 21.85 -0.84 6.91
CA GLY A 32 21.79 -0.47 8.32
C GLY A 32 21.38 0.98 8.52
N MET A 33 20.30 1.20 9.26
CA MET A 33 19.75 2.52 9.56
C MET A 33 20.69 3.39 10.41
N ASN A 34 21.70 2.81 11.06
CA ASN A 34 22.71 3.55 11.85
C ASN A 34 23.57 4.49 11.01
N GLY A 35 23.65 4.26 9.69
CA GLY A 35 24.36 5.15 8.77
C GLY A 35 23.62 6.45 8.46
N LEU A 36 22.31 6.54 8.71
CA LEU A 36 21.57 7.77 8.44
C LEU A 36 22.00 8.92 9.36
N GLY A 37 22.16 10.10 8.78
CA GLY A 37 22.60 11.31 9.47
C GLY A 37 24.09 11.35 9.82
N LYS A 38 24.83 10.26 9.53
CA LYS A 38 26.28 10.16 9.73
C LYS A 38 27.05 10.72 8.52
N PRO A 39 28.29 11.19 8.70
CA PRO A 39 29.13 11.61 7.59
C PRO A 39 29.42 10.45 6.63
N LEU A 40 29.53 10.76 5.34
CA LEU A 40 30.00 9.83 4.32
C LEU A 40 31.52 9.66 4.43
N ASP A 41 31.93 8.60 5.12
CA ASP A 41 33.33 8.21 5.32
C ASP A 41 33.46 6.69 5.53
N GLU A 42 34.69 6.20 5.69
CA GLU A 42 34.98 4.79 5.90
C GLU A 42 34.48 4.24 7.25
N ALA A 43 34.14 5.11 8.21
CA ALA A 43 33.63 4.70 9.52
C ALA A 43 32.17 4.25 9.45
N TRP A 44 31.41 4.75 8.47
CA TRP A 44 29.98 4.47 8.31
C TRP A 44 29.62 3.76 7.00
N VAL A 45 30.45 3.88 5.97
CA VAL A 45 30.17 3.29 4.66
C VAL A 45 31.36 2.47 4.18
N HIS A 46 31.12 1.22 3.81
CA HIS A 46 32.11 0.43 3.11
C HIS A 46 32.23 0.92 1.65
N ARG A 47 33.42 1.42 1.27
CA ARG A 47 33.74 2.07 -0.02
C ARG A 47 32.98 3.38 -0.25
N PRO A 48 33.23 4.40 0.59
CA PRO A 48 32.45 5.63 0.59
C PRO A 48 32.56 6.43 -0.71
N GLU A 49 33.67 6.33 -1.45
CA GLU A 49 33.86 7.01 -2.75
C GLU A 49 32.91 6.47 -3.82
N ARG A 50 32.64 5.16 -3.80
CA ARG A 50 31.65 4.55 -4.70
C ARG A 50 30.24 4.95 -4.29
N PHE A 51 29.96 4.97 -2.99
CA PHE A 51 28.67 5.45 -2.50
C PHE A 51 28.44 6.93 -2.86
N ALA A 52 29.47 7.76 -2.78
CA ALA A 52 29.47 9.14 -3.26
C ALA A 52 29.13 9.20 -4.76
N ALA A 53 29.76 8.38 -5.59
CA ALA A 53 29.47 8.32 -7.02
C ALA A 53 28.01 7.91 -7.33
N LEU A 54 27.45 6.97 -6.58
CA LEU A 54 26.05 6.53 -6.74
C LEU A 54 25.02 7.58 -6.30
N THR A 55 25.36 8.39 -5.30
CA THR A 55 24.41 9.28 -4.61
C THR A 55 24.63 10.77 -4.90
N GLY A 56 25.76 11.14 -5.48
CA GLY A 56 26.18 12.53 -5.67
C GLY A 56 26.60 13.25 -4.38
N LEU A 57 26.69 12.55 -3.25
CA LEU A 57 27.17 13.12 -1.99
C LEU A 57 28.68 13.37 -2.04
N ARG A 58 29.14 14.39 -1.30
CA ARG A 58 30.57 14.61 -1.07
C ARG A 58 31.03 13.88 0.19
N MET A 59 32.31 13.52 0.23
CA MET A 59 32.94 12.96 1.44
C MET A 59 32.74 13.88 2.64
N GLY A 60 32.41 13.31 3.80
CA GLY A 60 32.07 14.04 5.03
C GLY A 60 30.65 14.61 5.10
N GLN A 61 29.91 14.68 3.98
CA GLN A 61 28.52 15.13 3.98
C GLN A 61 27.62 14.12 4.70
N LYS A 62 26.59 14.60 5.41
CA LYS A 62 25.64 13.74 6.10
C LYS A 62 24.82 12.91 5.10
N ILE A 63 24.72 11.62 5.36
CA ILE A 63 23.93 10.67 4.57
C ILE A 63 22.44 10.89 4.88
N SER A 64 21.69 11.36 3.90
CA SER A 64 20.25 11.56 4.01
C SER A 64 19.46 10.31 3.60
N SER A 65 18.19 10.22 4.00
CA SER A 65 17.27 9.19 3.47
C SER A 65 17.10 9.31 1.95
N GLY A 66 17.25 10.53 1.43
CA GLY A 66 17.35 10.86 0.01
C GLY A 66 18.38 10.00 -0.71
N ALA A 67 19.64 10.16 -0.28
CA ALA A 67 20.81 9.50 -0.80
C ALA A 67 20.79 7.99 -0.55
N LEU A 68 20.33 7.53 0.62
CA LEU A 68 20.24 6.10 0.89
C LEU A 68 19.26 5.40 -0.07
N ALA A 69 18.09 5.99 -0.33
CA ALA A 69 17.17 5.42 -1.32
C ALA A 69 17.81 5.36 -2.70
N GLN A 70 18.48 6.45 -3.11
CA GLN A 70 19.16 6.50 -4.41
C GLN A 70 20.20 5.39 -4.53
N ALA A 71 21.05 5.18 -3.51
CA ALA A 71 22.01 4.07 -3.52
C ALA A 71 21.32 2.70 -3.63
N LEU A 72 20.22 2.50 -2.89
CA LEU A 72 19.48 1.24 -2.87
C LEU A 72 18.71 0.96 -4.16
N THR A 73 18.22 1.98 -4.86
CA THR A 73 17.50 1.82 -6.14
C THR A 73 18.41 1.96 -7.37
N HIS A 74 19.69 2.27 -7.19
CA HIS A 74 20.63 2.42 -8.30
C HIS A 74 20.97 1.06 -8.95
N PRO A 75 21.03 0.96 -10.29
CA PRO A 75 21.43 -0.27 -11.01
C PRO A 75 22.82 -0.80 -10.61
N GLU A 76 23.80 0.08 -10.43
CA GLU A 76 25.13 -0.27 -9.89
C GLU A 76 25.23 -0.25 -8.35
N GLY A 77 24.11 -0.04 -7.67
CA GLY A 77 24.00 -0.01 -6.20
C GLY A 77 23.23 -1.22 -5.69
N GLY A 78 22.13 -0.98 -4.96
CA GLY A 78 21.33 -2.05 -4.36
C GLY A 78 20.71 -3.04 -5.36
N LEU A 79 20.48 -2.62 -6.61
CA LEU A 79 19.92 -3.50 -7.65
C LEU A 79 20.97 -4.28 -8.44
N LYS A 80 22.26 -4.09 -8.13
CA LYS A 80 23.34 -4.60 -8.95
C LYS A 80 23.35 -6.12 -9.01
N GLY A 81 23.37 -6.64 -10.23
CA GLY A 81 23.50 -8.07 -10.51
C GLY A 81 22.27 -8.90 -10.13
N ILE A 82 21.17 -8.30 -9.67
CA ILE A 82 19.94 -9.03 -9.38
C ILE A 82 19.29 -9.49 -10.70
N PRO A 83 19.07 -10.80 -10.90
CA PRO A 83 18.47 -11.31 -12.13
C PRO A 83 17.03 -10.78 -12.35
N PRO A 84 16.59 -10.64 -13.61
CA PRO A 84 15.18 -10.36 -13.92
C PRO A 84 14.26 -11.45 -13.34
N GLY A 85 13.10 -11.04 -12.80
CA GLY A 85 12.12 -11.96 -12.21
C GLY A 85 12.43 -12.40 -10.77
N THR A 86 13.63 -12.10 -10.24
CA THR A 86 13.94 -12.29 -8.82
C THR A 86 13.11 -11.34 -7.97
N ARG A 87 12.44 -11.87 -6.93
CA ARG A 87 11.76 -11.03 -5.93
C ARG A 87 12.82 -10.26 -5.14
N ARG A 88 12.68 -8.94 -5.06
CA ARG A 88 13.59 -8.04 -4.35
C ARG A 88 12.96 -7.59 -3.06
N VAL A 89 13.70 -7.79 -1.98
CA VAL A 89 13.33 -7.33 -0.64
C VAL A 89 14.43 -6.42 -0.11
N ALA A 90 14.07 -5.21 0.31
CA ALA A 90 15.00 -4.35 1.03
C ALA A 90 14.84 -4.63 2.53
N LEU A 91 15.93 -4.98 3.22
CA LEU A 91 15.97 -5.11 4.67
C LEU A 91 16.65 -3.87 5.27
N LEU A 92 15.85 -3.01 5.88
CA LEU A 92 16.28 -1.86 6.66
C LEU A 92 16.50 -2.30 8.11
N ASN A 93 17.71 -2.78 8.38
CA ASN A 93 18.15 -3.29 9.68
C ASN A 93 18.61 -2.15 10.61
N GLN A 94 18.81 -2.43 11.89
CA GLN A 94 19.25 -1.47 12.92
C GLN A 94 18.21 -0.36 13.15
N ALA A 95 16.93 -0.67 12.95
CA ALA A 95 15.82 0.23 13.24
C ALA A 95 15.43 0.19 14.73
N ASP A 96 16.42 0.27 15.62
CA ASP A 96 16.30 -0.05 17.05
C ASP A 96 15.65 1.08 17.88
N THR A 97 15.34 2.21 17.24
CA THR A 97 14.71 3.37 17.90
C THR A 97 13.50 3.83 17.10
N THR A 98 12.53 4.43 17.78
CA THR A 98 11.32 4.99 17.15
C THR A 98 11.64 5.99 16.04
N LEU A 99 12.69 6.81 16.21
CA LEU A 99 13.18 7.72 15.19
C LEU A 99 13.65 6.97 13.93
N ARG A 100 14.45 5.90 14.11
CA ARG A 100 14.95 5.10 12.97
C ARG A 100 13.83 4.32 12.28
N GLN A 101 12.86 3.79 13.03
CA GLN A 101 11.69 3.14 12.47
C GLN A 101 10.87 4.11 11.62
N SER A 102 10.66 5.34 12.09
CA SER A 102 9.97 6.39 11.32
C SER A 102 10.73 6.80 10.05
N GLN A 103 12.06 6.93 10.14
CA GLN A 103 12.92 7.19 8.97
C GLN A 103 12.89 6.03 7.98
N ALA A 104 12.91 4.78 8.45
CA ALA A 104 12.81 3.58 7.62
C ALA A 104 11.44 3.47 6.94
N ALA A 105 10.34 3.76 7.65
CA ALA A 105 8.99 3.76 7.07
C ALA A 105 8.84 4.83 5.98
N SER A 106 9.46 6.00 6.16
CA SER A 106 9.50 7.06 5.14
C SER A 106 10.31 6.62 3.92
N LEU A 107 11.43 5.91 4.13
CA LEU A 107 12.27 5.36 3.08
C LEU A 107 11.55 4.24 2.29
N ALA A 108 10.82 3.37 2.99
CA ALA A 108 10.10 2.23 2.42
C ALA A 108 9.19 2.65 1.27
N LYS A 109 8.47 3.76 1.39
CA LYS A 109 7.59 4.30 0.33
C LYS A 109 8.32 4.51 -1.00
N ARG A 110 9.56 4.99 -0.97
CA ARG A 110 10.38 5.21 -2.16
C ARG A 110 10.99 3.90 -2.67
N LEU A 111 11.39 3.02 -1.76
CA LEU A 111 11.98 1.73 -2.14
C LEU A 111 10.95 0.81 -2.81
N LEU A 112 9.66 0.91 -2.48
CA LEU A 112 8.60 0.13 -3.13
C LEU A 112 8.44 0.41 -4.64
N GLU A 113 9.11 1.43 -5.19
CA GLU A 113 9.21 1.63 -6.64
C GLU A 113 10.08 0.56 -7.32
N ALA A 114 11.12 0.08 -6.63
CA ALA A 114 12.12 -0.86 -7.15
C ALA A 114 12.15 -2.21 -6.43
N TYR A 115 11.53 -2.32 -5.25
CA TYR A 115 11.47 -3.51 -4.41
C TYR A 115 10.03 -3.96 -4.24
N GLU A 116 9.79 -5.27 -4.22
CA GLU A 116 8.46 -5.84 -3.98
C GLU A 116 8.07 -5.76 -2.50
N SER A 117 9.05 -5.78 -1.58
CA SER A 117 8.82 -5.64 -0.14
C SER A 117 9.97 -4.86 0.52
N VAL A 118 9.65 -4.14 1.60
CA VAL A 118 10.63 -3.48 2.47
C VAL A 118 10.39 -3.91 3.90
N VAL A 119 11.37 -4.56 4.51
CA VAL A 119 11.33 -5.06 5.88
C VAL A 119 12.10 -4.08 6.77
N ILE A 120 11.48 -3.65 7.86
CA ILE A 120 12.08 -2.82 8.90
C ILE A 120 12.29 -3.70 10.11
N ALA A 121 13.54 -3.85 10.55
CA ALA A 121 13.88 -4.83 11.58
C ALA A 121 15.03 -4.36 12.48
N SER A 122 15.15 -5.06 13.60
CA SER A 122 16.35 -5.10 14.42
C SER A 122 16.81 -6.55 14.52
N CYS A 123 17.89 -6.89 13.80
CA CYS A 123 18.49 -8.23 13.91
C CYS A 123 19.18 -8.45 15.26
N GLU A 124 19.50 -7.40 16.02
CA GLU A 124 20.12 -7.52 17.35
C GLU A 124 19.15 -8.17 18.34
N VAL A 125 17.87 -7.78 18.30
CA VAL A 125 16.81 -8.37 19.13
C VAL A 125 15.95 -9.39 18.38
N GLY A 126 16.26 -9.68 17.10
CA GLY A 126 15.54 -10.66 16.28
C GLY A 126 14.10 -10.25 15.93
N GLU A 127 13.82 -8.96 15.88
CA GLU A 127 12.46 -8.43 15.72
C GLU A 127 12.24 -7.79 14.34
N VAL A 128 11.10 -8.09 13.72
CA VAL A 128 10.59 -7.37 12.54
C VAL A 128 9.54 -6.38 13.04
N HIS A 129 9.80 -5.09 12.89
CA HIS A 129 8.89 -4.04 13.33
C HIS A 129 7.79 -3.75 12.31
N ALA A 130 8.09 -3.88 11.01
CA ALA A 130 7.13 -3.71 9.93
C ALA A 130 7.60 -4.33 8.62
N VAL A 131 6.64 -4.76 7.79
CA VAL A 131 6.83 -5.20 6.42
C VAL A 131 5.93 -4.36 5.52
N HIS A 132 6.54 -3.49 4.71
CA HIS A 132 5.84 -2.66 3.76
C HIS A 132 5.83 -3.31 2.39
N GLU A 133 4.67 -3.35 1.76
CA GLU A 133 4.46 -3.83 0.39
C GLU A 133 3.46 -2.89 -0.31
N ARG A 134 3.36 -2.99 -1.63
CA ARG A 134 2.32 -2.25 -2.36
C ARG A 134 0.94 -2.71 -1.90
N VAL A 135 0.05 -1.76 -1.61
CA VAL A 135 -1.35 -2.04 -1.28
C VAL A 135 -2.22 -1.47 -2.40
N ALA A 136 -3.00 -2.32 -3.05
CA ALA A 136 -3.95 -1.88 -4.06
C ALA A 136 -5.17 -1.21 -3.41
N GLY A 137 -5.78 -0.26 -4.12
CA GLY A 137 -7.14 0.19 -3.82
C GLY A 137 -8.11 -0.42 -4.82
N ILE A 138 -9.23 -0.97 -4.35
CA ILE A 138 -10.31 -1.47 -5.20
C ILE A 138 -11.59 -0.73 -4.82
N LEU A 139 -11.98 0.24 -5.65
CA LEU A 139 -13.19 1.04 -5.47
C LEU A 139 -14.37 0.40 -6.19
N LEU A 140 -15.31 -0.15 -5.42
CA LEU A 140 -16.52 -0.76 -5.94
C LEU A 140 -17.55 0.33 -6.24
N ALA A 141 -17.72 0.66 -7.52
CA ALA A 141 -18.63 1.68 -8.02
C ALA A 141 -19.71 1.13 -8.96
N ALA A 142 -19.90 -0.20 -9.01
CA ALA A 142 -20.75 -0.86 -10.00
C ALA A 142 -22.27 -0.86 -9.68
N GLY A 143 -22.68 -0.41 -8.49
CA GLY A 143 -24.06 -0.48 -8.01
C GLY A 143 -25.05 0.36 -8.83
N GLY A 144 -26.29 -0.13 -8.97
CA GLY A 144 -27.34 0.51 -9.79
C GLY A 144 -28.18 1.60 -9.10
N SER A 145 -27.95 1.91 -7.83
CA SER A 145 -28.58 3.02 -7.08
C SER A 145 -30.12 3.14 -7.22
N THR A 146 -30.84 2.02 -7.33
CA THR A 146 -32.26 1.99 -7.71
C THR A 146 -33.20 2.72 -6.76
N ARG A 147 -32.84 2.85 -5.47
CA ARG A 147 -33.66 3.51 -4.44
C ARG A 147 -33.50 5.05 -4.41
N PHE A 148 -32.43 5.58 -4.98
CA PHE A 148 -32.08 7.01 -4.88
C PHE A 148 -32.54 7.82 -6.10
N GLY A 149 -33.01 7.17 -7.16
CA GLY A 149 -33.43 7.81 -8.42
C GLY A 149 -32.28 8.40 -9.28
N GLN A 150 -31.07 8.50 -8.71
CA GLN A 150 -29.85 8.93 -9.39
C GLN A 150 -28.63 8.10 -8.95
N PRO A 151 -27.55 8.04 -9.74
CA PRO A 151 -26.36 7.28 -9.39
C PRO A 151 -25.67 7.85 -8.14
N LYS A 152 -25.66 7.09 -7.04
CA LYS A 152 -25.08 7.54 -5.75
C LYS A 152 -23.61 7.93 -5.88
N GLN A 153 -22.88 7.25 -6.76
CA GLN A 153 -21.47 7.50 -7.07
C GLN A 153 -21.20 8.93 -7.51
N LEU A 154 -22.21 9.60 -8.08
CA LEU A 154 -22.13 10.95 -8.64
C LEU A 154 -22.78 12.01 -7.76
N LEU A 155 -23.30 11.63 -6.58
CA LEU A 155 -23.72 12.60 -5.57
C LEU A 155 -22.53 13.46 -5.15
N THR A 156 -22.80 14.69 -4.74
CA THR A 156 -21.75 15.67 -4.43
C THR A 156 -21.52 15.74 -2.92
N TYR A 157 -20.29 15.56 -2.47
CA TYR A 157 -19.91 15.78 -1.07
C TYR A 157 -18.72 16.72 -1.02
N ARG A 158 -18.89 17.84 -0.30
CA ARG A 158 -17.90 18.94 -0.23
C ARG A 158 -17.43 19.41 -1.62
N GLY A 159 -18.38 19.60 -2.54
CA GLY A 159 -18.13 20.13 -3.89
C GLY A 159 -17.55 19.13 -4.90
N GLN A 160 -17.47 17.83 -4.58
CA GLN A 160 -16.96 16.81 -5.49
C GLN A 160 -17.86 15.57 -5.56
N PRO A 161 -17.91 14.87 -6.72
CA PRO A 161 -18.57 13.56 -6.81
C PRO A 161 -17.99 12.56 -5.81
N PHE A 162 -18.82 11.74 -5.17
CA PHE A 162 -18.40 10.76 -4.16
C PHE A 162 -17.26 9.87 -4.68
N VAL A 163 -17.44 9.29 -5.87
CA VAL A 163 -16.45 8.39 -6.49
C VAL A 163 -15.10 9.07 -6.70
N ARG A 164 -15.12 10.34 -7.10
CA ARG A 164 -13.90 11.13 -7.33
C ARG A 164 -13.19 11.40 -6.00
N ARG A 165 -13.93 11.81 -4.98
CA ARG A 165 -13.38 12.11 -3.66
C ARG A 165 -12.70 10.88 -3.05
N ILE A 166 -13.36 9.74 -3.08
CA ILE A 166 -12.81 8.49 -2.53
C ILE A 166 -11.56 8.06 -3.30
N ALA A 167 -11.58 8.16 -4.63
CA ALA A 167 -10.42 7.87 -5.46
C ALA A 167 -9.23 8.79 -5.13
N GLN A 168 -9.48 10.10 -4.94
CA GLN A 168 -8.45 11.04 -4.52
C GLN A 168 -7.88 10.68 -3.14
N THR A 169 -8.73 10.37 -2.16
CA THR A 169 -8.28 9.96 -0.83
C THR A 169 -7.43 8.68 -0.90
N ALA A 170 -7.84 7.70 -1.70
CA ALA A 170 -7.11 6.45 -1.91
C ALA A 170 -5.72 6.68 -2.53
N LEU A 171 -5.64 7.51 -3.57
CA LEU A 171 -4.35 7.88 -4.20
C LEU A 171 -3.45 8.64 -3.22
N GLN A 172 -3.99 9.58 -2.45
CA GLN A 172 -3.24 10.33 -1.42
C GLN A 172 -2.76 9.43 -0.27
N ALA A 173 -3.48 8.33 -0.01
CA ALA A 173 -3.07 7.31 0.94
C ALA A 173 -1.92 6.44 0.41
N GLY A 174 -1.59 6.55 -0.88
CA GLY A 174 -0.55 5.76 -1.54
C GLY A 174 -1.04 4.40 -2.04
N LEU A 175 -2.35 4.19 -2.15
CA LEU A 175 -2.90 2.97 -2.71
C LEU A 175 -2.59 2.89 -4.21
N SER A 176 -1.86 1.86 -4.60
CA SER A 176 -1.36 1.69 -5.96
C SER A 176 -1.17 0.22 -6.31
N PRO A 177 -1.78 -0.28 -7.40
CA PRO A 177 -2.70 0.45 -8.29
C PRO A 177 -4.03 0.78 -7.60
N LEU A 178 -4.74 1.79 -8.10
CA LEU A 178 -6.14 2.05 -7.76
C LEU A 178 -7.04 1.58 -8.91
N VAL A 179 -7.80 0.51 -8.67
CA VAL A 179 -8.77 -0.05 -9.61
C VAL A 179 -10.17 0.44 -9.23
N VAL A 180 -10.91 0.98 -10.20
CA VAL A 180 -12.31 1.38 -10.04
C VAL A 180 -13.19 0.45 -10.87
N VAL A 181 -14.06 -0.29 -10.19
CA VAL A 181 -14.97 -1.24 -10.83
C VAL A 181 -16.31 -0.55 -11.11
N THR A 182 -16.66 -0.38 -12.39
CA THR A 182 -17.89 0.27 -12.83
C THR A 182 -18.95 -0.73 -13.29
N GLY A 183 -20.19 -0.25 -13.45
CA GLY A 183 -21.36 -1.06 -13.81
C GLY A 183 -22.38 -0.22 -14.57
N ALA A 184 -23.59 -0.04 -14.01
CA ALA A 184 -24.73 0.61 -14.68
C ALA A 184 -24.47 2.02 -15.27
N HIS A 185 -23.54 2.79 -14.70
CA HIS A 185 -23.26 4.18 -15.06
C HIS A 185 -21.79 4.43 -15.44
N ALA A 186 -21.14 3.47 -16.08
CA ALA A 186 -19.71 3.47 -16.38
C ALA A 186 -19.19 4.79 -16.98
N ALA A 187 -19.74 5.25 -18.11
CA ALA A 187 -19.27 6.47 -18.79
C ALA A 187 -19.30 7.71 -17.89
N ARG A 188 -20.39 7.95 -17.14
CA ARG A 188 -20.48 9.11 -16.24
C ARG A 188 -19.51 9.02 -15.05
N VAL A 189 -19.23 7.80 -14.57
CA VAL A 189 -18.25 7.57 -13.51
C VAL A 189 -16.83 7.80 -14.03
N GLU A 190 -16.54 7.35 -15.25
CA GLU A 190 -15.27 7.59 -15.95
C GLU A 190 -15.01 9.09 -16.12
N ASP A 191 -16.00 9.86 -16.58
CA ASP A 191 -15.91 11.31 -16.72
C ASP A 191 -15.61 12.00 -15.37
N ALA A 192 -16.27 11.57 -14.29
CA ALA A 192 -16.06 12.12 -12.95
C ALA A 192 -14.66 11.82 -12.39
N LEU A 193 -14.02 10.75 -12.86
CA LEU A 193 -12.69 10.33 -12.42
C LEU A 193 -11.57 11.00 -13.23
N ALA A 194 -11.79 11.40 -14.48
CA ALA A 194 -10.76 12.06 -15.28
C ALA A 194 -10.26 13.37 -14.62
N PRO A 195 -8.95 13.69 -14.60
CA PRO A 195 -7.81 12.95 -15.16
C PRO A 195 -7.05 12.13 -14.09
N LEU A 196 -7.72 11.54 -13.09
CA LEU A 196 -7.05 10.79 -12.03
C LEU A 196 -6.34 9.53 -12.60
N PRO A 197 -5.15 9.17 -12.07
CA PRO A 197 -4.41 7.98 -12.49
C PRO A 197 -5.03 6.70 -11.89
N VAL A 198 -6.21 6.32 -12.38
CA VAL A 198 -6.95 5.14 -11.94
C VAL A 198 -7.11 4.14 -13.09
N ASN A 199 -7.14 2.86 -12.77
CA ASN A 199 -7.47 1.80 -13.71
C ASN A 199 -8.97 1.53 -13.63
N ILE A 200 -9.72 1.87 -14.68
CA ILE A 200 -11.17 1.69 -14.70
C ILE A 200 -11.50 0.38 -15.41
N VAL A 201 -12.28 -0.47 -14.75
CA VAL A 201 -12.72 -1.76 -15.30
C VAL A 201 -14.23 -1.87 -15.22
N HIS A 202 -14.85 -2.22 -16.34
CA HIS A 202 -16.29 -2.45 -16.40
C HIS A 202 -16.63 -3.89 -15.99
N ASN A 203 -17.53 -4.06 -15.02
CA ASN A 203 -18.09 -5.36 -14.66
C ASN A 203 -19.43 -5.56 -15.39
N PRO A 204 -19.51 -6.36 -16.48
CA PRO A 204 -20.76 -6.60 -17.19
C PRO A 204 -21.76 -7.42 -16.34
N ALA A 205 -21.27 -8.20 -15.38
CA ALA A 205 -22.05 -9.04 -14.49
C ALA A 205 -22.42 -8.35 -13.16
N TRP A 206 -22.36 -7.02 -13.07
CA TRP A 206 -22.61 -6.28 -11.82
C TRP A 206 -23.95 -6.61 -11.14
N ARG A 207 -24.95 -7.04 -11.91
CA ARG A 207 -26.27 -7.46 -11.41
C ARG A 207 -26.25 -8.78 -10.63
N SER A 208 -25.20 -9.59 -10.77
CA SER A 208 -25.09 -10.89 -10.09
C SER A 208 -24.66 -10.78 -8.63
N GLY A 209 -24.49 -9.56 -8.10
CA GLY A 209 -24.12 -9.28 -6.71
C GLY A 209 -22.67 -8.85 -6.52
N GLN A 210 -22.34 -8.42 -5.29
CA GLN A 210 -21.06 -7.81 -4.93
C GLN A 210 -19.84 -8.69 -5.24
N ALA A 211 -19.97 -10.02 -5.18
CA ALA A 211 -18.87 -10.96 -5.42
C ALA A 211 -18.28 -10.82 -6.83
N SER A 212 -19.12 -10.53 -7.84
CA SER A 212 -18.65 -10.31 -9.22
C SER A 212 -17.71 -9.10 -9.32
N SER A 213 -18.05 -8.00 -8.65
CA SER A 213 -17.24 -6.78 -8.67
C SER A 213 -15.94 -6.94 -7.87
N ILE A 214 -15.97 -7.68 -6.75
CA ILE A 214 -14.75 -8.03 -6.01
C ILE A 214 -13.80 -8.82 -6.91
N ARG A 215 -14.32 -9.84 -7.61
CA ARG A 215 -13.52 -10.69 -8.48
C ARG A 215 -12.89 -9.89 -9.63
N VAL A 216 -13.69 -9.14 -10.38
CA VAL A 216 -13.20 -8.30 -11.50
C VAL A 216 -12.15 -7.30 -11.02
N GLY A 217 -12.39 -6.64 -9.89
CA GLY A 217 -11.42 -5.71 -9.31
C GLY A 217 -10.11 -6.38 -8.92
N LEU A 218 -10.19 -7.55 -8.28
CA LEU A 218 -9.02 -8.29 -7.81
C LEU A 218 -8.24 -8.94 -8.96
N GLU A 219 -8.91 -9.53 -9.95
CA GLU A 219 -8.28 -10.05 -11.17
C GLU A 219 -7.52 -8.95 -11.91
N THR A 220 -8.09 -7.74 -11.98
CA THR A 220 -7.43 -6.58 -12.59
C THR A 220 -6.17 -6.18 -11.82
N VAL A 221 -6.19 -6.23 -10.48
CA VAL A 221 -4.99 -6.02 -9.66
C VAL A 221 -3.94 -7.09 -9.91
N LEU A 222 -4.35 -8.37 -9.96
CA LEU A 222 -3.45 -9.52 -10.13
C LEU A 222 -2.83 -9.61 -11.52
N ALA A 223 -3.44 -9.02 -12.54
CA ALA A 223 -2.86 -8.90 -13.88
C ALA A 223 -1.72 -7.87 -13.96
N GLY A 224 -1.56 -7.02 -12.93
CA GLY A 224 -0.56 -5.97 -12.87
C GLY A 224 0.69 -6.33 -12.08
N HIS A 225 1.27 -5.33 -11.42
CA HIS A 225 2.42 -5.54 -10.53
C HIS A 225 1.98 -6.28 -9.25
N PRO A 226 2.85 -7.14 -8.67
CA PRO A 226 2.55 -7.80 -7.41
C PRO A 226 2.22 -6.80 -6.29
N VAL A 227 1.19 -7.13 -5.52
CA VAL A 227 0.77 -6.38 -4.32
C VAL A 227 0.75 -7.28 -3.10
N GLY A 228 0.98 -6.69 -1.93
CA GLY A 228 0.89 -7.37 -0.64
C GLY A 228 -0.53 -7.50 -0.12
N ALA A 229 -1.37 -6.51 -0.40
CA ALA A 229 -2.73 -6.44 0.08
C ALA A 229 -3.60 -5.58 -0.85
N ALA A 230 -4.91 -5.60 -0.62
CA ALA A 230 -5.88 -4.71 -1.26
C ALA A 230 -6.85 -4.13 -0.23
N ILE A 231 -7.14 -2.84 -0.32
CA ILE A 231 -8.22 -2.19 0.43
C ILE A 231 -9.44 -2.07 -0.47
N PHE A 232 -10.57 -2.64 -0.04
CA PHE A 232 -11.84 -2.50 -0.72
C PHE A 232 -12.61 -1.28 -0.20
N LEU A 233 -12.92 -0.37 -1.11
CA LEU A 233 -13.61 0.89 -0.88
C LEU A 233 -15.01 0.83 -1.50
N LEU A 234 -16.00 1.46 -0.87
CA LEU A 234 -17.36 1.57 -1.39
C LEU A 234 -17.62 2.99 -1.87
N ALA A 235 -18.18 3.14 -3.07
CA ALA A 235 -18.39 4.45 -3.69
C ALA A 235 -19.42 5.35 -2.99
N ASP A 236 -20.20 4.81 -2.04
CA ASP A 236 -21.19 5.51 -1.23
C ASP A 236 -20.66 5.99 0.13
N GLN A 237 -19.35 5.87 0.39
CA GLN A 237 -18.71 6.31 1.64
C GLN A 237 -17.68 7.44 1.41
N PRO A 238 -18.10 8.64 0.95
CA PRO A 238 -17.20 9.77 0.69
C PRO A 238 -16.53 10.37 1.94
N GLN A 239 -17.00 10.00 3.12
CA GLN A 239 -16.43 10.36 4.43
C GLN A 239 -15.15 9.60 4.78
N VAL A 240 -14.82 8.51 4.05
CA VAL A 240 -13.56 7.77 4.25
C VAL A 240 -12.39 8.73 4.17
N SER A 241 -11.60 8.76 5.25
CA SER A 241 -10.56 9.75 5.46
C SER A 241 -9.17 9.22 5.13
N LEU A 242 -8.27 10.13 4.77
CA LEU A 242 -6.86 9.80 4.52
C LEU A 242 -6.17 9.16 5.75
N PRO A 243 -6.36 9.67 6.99
CA PRO A 243 -5.82 9.02 8.18
C PRO A 243 -6.29 7.56 8.33
N LEU A 244 -7.57 7.27 8.09
CA LEU A 244 -8.09 5.91 8.20
C LEU A 244 -7.39 4.94 7.25
N LEU A 245 -7.29 5.30 5.96
CA LEU A 245 -6.62 4.46 4.98
C LEU A 245 -5.15 4.20 5.33
N ARG A 246 -4.44 5.25 5.79
CA ARG A 246 -3.05 5.12 6.23
C ARG A 246 -2.93 4.22 7.45
N SER A 247 -3.82 4.36 8.43
CA SER A 247 -3.81 3.51 9.62
C SER A 247 -4.08 2.03 9.30
N LEU A 248 -4.94 1.72 8.33
CA LEU A 248 -5.14 0.34 7.87
C LEU A 248 -3.86 -0.24 7.24
N VAL A 249 -3.19 0.52 6.38
CA VAL A 249 -1.92 0.11 5.74
C VAL A 249 -0.81 -0.05 6.80
N GLU A 250 -0.73 0.86 7.76
CA GLU A 250 0.28 0.81 8.83
C GLU A 250 0.05 -0.36 9.78
N GLU A 251 -1.21 -0.67 10.13
CA GLU A 251 -1.55 -1.83 10.95
C GLU A 251 -1.24 -3.15 10.24
N HIS A 252 -1.55 -3.24 8.94
CA HIS A 252 -1.15 -4.39 8.11
C HIS A 252 0.36 -4.51 8.02
N ALA A 253 1.09 -3.41 7.82
CA ALA A 253 2.55 -3.46 7.74
C ALA A 253 3.18 -3.99 9.05
N ARG A 254 2.63 -3.64 10.22
CA ARG A 254 3.13 -4.13 11.51
C ARG A 254 2.78 -5.59 11.77
N THR A 255 1.59 -6.03 11.41
CA THR A 255 1.03 -7.31 11.88
C THR A 255 0.97 -8.39 10.81
N LEU A 256 0.98 -8.01 9.52
CA LEU A 256 0.63 -8.85 8.38
C LEU A 256 -0.70 -9.61 8.58
N SER A 257 -1.62 -9.02 9.36
CA SER A 257 -2.92 -9.62 9.64
C SER A 257 -3.65 -9.89 8.32
N PRO A 258 -4.21 -11.10 8.11
CA PRO A 258 -4.92 -11.43 6.88
C PRO A 258 -6.05 -10.44 6.53
N VAL A 259 -6.70 -9.90 7.55
CA VAL A 259 -7.77 -8.89 7.41
C VAL A 259 -7.57 -7.81 8.47
N VAL A 260 -7.62 -6.54 8.07
CA VAL A 260 -7.65 -5.38 8.98
C VAL A 260 -8.90 -4.55 8.69
N ALA A 261 -9.71 -4.29 9.72
CA ALA A 261 -10.96 -3.55 9.59
C ALA A 261 -11.14 -2.51 10.71
N PRO A 262 -11.72 -1.33 10.43
CA PRO A 262 -12.06 -0.38 11.47
C PRO A 262 -13.21 -0.89 12.36
N LEU A 263 -13.15 -0.55 13.65
CA LEU A 263 -14.16 -0.83 14.64
C LEU A 263 -14.60 0.48 15.32
N VAL A 264 -15.86 0.86 15.08
CA VAL A 264 -16.45 2.10 15.58
C VAL A 264 -17.59 1.74 16.52
N ARG A 265 -17.52 2.15 17.79
CA ARG A 265 -18.53 1.83 18.83
C ARG A 265 -18.89 0.33 18.87
N GLY A 266 -17.89 -0.55 18.78
CA GLY A 266 -18.08 -2.01 18.76
C GLY A 266 -18.68 -2.57 17.47
N ARG A 267 -18.96 -1.73 16.47
CA ARG A 267 -19.46 -2.12 15.15
C ARG A 267 -18.33 -2.05 14.13
N ARG A 268 -18.15 -3.13 13.37
CA ARG A 268 -17.24 -3.12 12.23
C ARG A 268 -17.71 -2.13 11.18
N ALA A 269 -16.78 -1.40 10.59
CA ALA A 269 -17.02 -0.54 9.44
C ALA A 269 -16.14 -0.91 8.24
N THR A 270 -16.36 -0.25 7.12
CA THR A 270 -15.51 -0.26 5.91
C THR A 270 -14.72 1.04 5.84
N PRO A 271 -13.64 1.13 5.05
CA PRO A 271 -13.07 0.11 4.17
C PRO A 271 -12.31 -0.97 4.94
N VAL A 272 -12.08 -2.11 4.29
CA VAL A 272 -11.38 -3.27 4.88
C VAL A 272 -10.17 -3.59 4.02
N LEU A 273 -9.03 -3.81 4.67
CA LEU A 273 -7.81 -4.31 4.06
C LEU A 273 -7.79 -5.83 4.10
N PHE A 274 -7.42 -6.44 2.99
CA PHE A 274 -7.27 -7.87 2.81
C PHE A 274 -5.85 -8.17 2.32
N ASP A 275 -5.11 -8.98 3.06
CA ASP A 275 -3.80 -9.47 2.65
C ASP A 275 -3.93 -10.45 1.48
N ARG A 276 -2.86 -10.58 0.67
CA ARG A 276 -2.77 -11.52 -0.45
C ARG A 276 -3.17 -12.95 -0.10
N VAL A 277 -2.95 -13.40 1.14
CA VAL A 277 -3.34 -14.76 1.58
C VAL A 277 -4.84 -14.99 1.52
N THR A 278 -5.64 -13.93 1.53
CA THR A 278 -7.11 -14.00 1.45
C THR A 278 -7.63 -13.95 0.01
N PHE A 279 -6.79 -13.59 -0.97
CA PHE A 279 -7.22 -13.40 -2.36
C PHE A 279 -7.87 -14.64 -2.99
N PRO A 280 -7.36 -15.87 -2.81
CA PRO A 280 -8.03 -17.06 -3.33
C PRO A 280 -9.47 -17.22 -2.80
N ALA A 281 -9.68 -16.94 -1.51
CA ALA A 281 -11.01 -17.01 -0.89
C ALA A 281 -11.95 -15.89 -1.40
N LEU A 282 -11.42 -14.70 -1.67
CA LEU A 282 -12.18 -13.59 -2.27
C LEU A 282 -12.60 -13.90 -3.71
N LEU A 283 -11.72 -14.50 -4.52
CA LEU A 283 -12.01 -14.91 -5.90
C LEU A 283 -13.09 -16.00 -5.98
N ALA A 284 -13.14 -16.88 -4.97
CA ALA A 284 -14.11 -17.95 -4.87
C ALA A 284 -15.52 -17.49 -4.44
N LEU A 285 -15.72 -16.21 -4.09
CA LEU A 285 -17.02 -15.69 -3.69
C LEU A 285 -18.04 -15.74 -4.84
N GLN A 286 -19.30 -15.99 -4.48
CA GLN A 286 -20.43 -16.07 -5.40
C GLN A 286 -21.63 -15.28 -4.87
N GLY A 287 -22.50 -14.87 -5.80
CA GLY A 287 -23.73 -14.13 -5.52
C GLY A 287 -23.48 -12.78 -4.84
N ASP A 288 -24.35 -12.43 -3.90
CA ASP A 288 -24.31 -11.14 -3.20
C ASP A 288 -23.47 -11.14 -1.91
N ARG A 289 -22.44 -11.98 -1.86
CA ARG A 289 -21.51 -12.06 -0.72
C ARG A 289 -20.34 -11.11 -0.92
N GLY A 290 -20.19 -10.14 -0.03
CA GLY A 290 -18.99 -9.31 0.09
C GLY A 290 -17.84 -10.01 0.82
N GLY A 291 -16.70 -9.33 0.93
CA GLY A 291 -15.50 -9.85 1.59
C GLY A 291 -15.70 -10.31 3.03
N ARG A 292 -16.74 -9.83 3.73
CA ARG A 292 -17.15 -10.32 5.06
C ARG A 292 -17.34 -11.83 5.15
N ALA A 293 -17.64 -12.49 4.03
CA ALA A 293 -17.81 -13.94 3.98
C ALA A 293 -16.51 -14.71 4.25
N THR A 294 -15.34 -14.08 4.15
CA THR A 294 -14.05 -14.72 4.44
C THR A 294 -13.67 -14.67 5.93
N PHE A 295 -14.44 -13.96 6.76
CA PHE A 295 -14.05 -13.62 8.13
C PHE A 295 -14.07 -14.81 9.10
N SER A 296 -14.87 -15.85 8.80
CA SER A 296 -14.83 -17.09 9.57
C SER A 296 -13.49 -17.82 9.40
N THR A 297 -12.87 -17.69 8.24
CA THR A 297 -11.57 -18.30 7.91
C THR A 297 -10.42 -17.37 8.29
N TYR A 298 -10.60 -16.07 8.10
CA TYR A 298 -9.61 -15.04 8.37
C TYR A 298 -10.21 -13.99 9.32
N PRO A 299 -10.16 -14.24 10.64
CA PRO A 299 -10.67 -13.29 11.64
C PRO A 299 -10.00 -11.91 11.49
N PRO A 300 -10.77 -10.81 11.47
CA PRO A 300 -10.19 -9.48 11.36
C PRO A 300 -9.41 -9.06 12.60
N ALA A 301 -8.27 -8.43 12.38
CA ALA A 301 -7.69 -7.49 13.34
C ALA A 301 -8.50 -6.19 13.29
N TYR A 302 -9.02 -5.78 14.45
CA TYR A 302 -9.86 -4.59 14.55
C TYR A 302 -9.03 -3.38 14.96
N LEU A 303 -9.10 -2.32 14.14
CA LEU A 303 -8.52 -1.01 14.43
C LEU A 303 -9.60 -0.11 15.07
N PRO A 304 -9.47 0.29 16.34
CA PRO A 304 -10.42 1.23 16.95
C PRO A 304 -10.45 2.55 16.18
N TRP A 305 -11.65 3.03 15.85
CA TRP A 305 -11.84 4.29 15.14
C TRP A 305 -12.99 5.10 15.75
N HIS A 306 -12.82 6.42 15.83
CA HIS A 306 -13.76 7.30 16.56
C HIS A 306 -14.74 8.03 15.65
N ASP A 307 -14.48 8.08 14.35
CA ASP A 307 -15.38 8.73 13.39
C ASP A 307 -16.62 7.87 13.12
N GLU A 308 -17.75 8.27 13.71
CA GLU A 308 -19.05 7.61 13.57
C GLU A 308 -19.68 7.78 12.20
N THR A 309 -19.25 8.78 11.42
CA THR A 309 -19.77 8.96 10.06
C THR A 309 -19.45 7.74 9.19
N LEU A 310 -18.43 6.96 9.56
CA LEU A 310 -18.05 5.71 8.90
C LEU A 310 -19.11 4.60 9.00
N LEU A 311 -20.07 4.71 9.93
CA LEU A 311 -21.20 3.79 10.09
C LEU A 311 -22.45 4.23 9.30
N LEU A 312 -22.38 5.35 8.58
CA LEU A 312 -23.48 5.87 7.77
C LEU A 312 -23.39 5.32 6.35
N ASP A 313 -24.41 4.57 5.96
CA ASP A 313 -24.63 4.17 4.57
C ASP A 313 -25.63 5.16 3.94
N VAL A 314 -25.30 5.70 2.77
CA VAL A 314 -26.15 6.68 2.08
C VAL A 314 -27.18 5.95 1.23
N ASP A 315 -28.27 5.47 1.83
CA ASP A 315 -29.32 4.73 1.15
C ASP A 315 -30.53 5.57 0.73
N THR A 316 -30.84 6.62 1.50
CA THR A 316 -31.97 7.52 1.23
C THR A 316 -31.53 9.00 1.17
N PRO A 317 -32.36 9.90 0.59
CA PRO A 317 -32.10 11.34 0.63
C PRO A 317 -31.84 11.88 2.05
N GLU A 318 -32.52 11.35 3.06
CA GLU A 318 -32.31 11.71 4.46
C GLU A 318 -30.93 11.29 4.98
N ASP A 319 -30.42 10.12 4.58
CA ASP A 319 -29.05 9.69 4.89
C ASP A 319 -28.02 10.63 4.26
N TYR A 320 -28.29 11.07 3.03
CA TYR A 320 -27.44 12.02 2.33
C TYR A 320 -27.43 13.39 3.02
N ASP A 321 -28.60 13.92 3.38
CA ASP A 321 -28.69 15.17 4.14
C ASP A 321 -27.99 15.06 5.50
N ARG A 322 -28.11 13.90 6.16
CA ARG A 322 -27.41 13.62 7.42
C ARG A 322 -25.90 13.62 7.22
N LEU A 323 -25.40 12.98 6.16
CA LEU A 323 -23.99 12.98 5.80
C LEU A 323 -23.49 14.40 5.54
N LEU A 324 -24.27 15.23 4.83
CA LEU A 324 -23.91 16.63 4.54
C LEU A 324 -23.87 17.52 5.79
N ARG A 325 -24.68 17.23 6.82
CA ARG A 325 -24.66 17.98 8.09
C ARG A 325 -23.51 17.60 9.03
N LEU A 326 -23.03 16.36 8.94
CA LEU A 326 -21.95 15.83 9.78
C LEU A 326 -20.55 16.07 9.17
N GLY A 327 -20.50 16.38 7.88
CA GLY A 327 -19.30 16.68 7.10
C GLY A 327 -19.06 18.16 6.93
#